data_AF-A0A8J3YJW8-F1
#
_entry.id   AF-A0A8J3YJW8-F1
#
_cell.length_a   1.000
_cell.length_b   1.000
_cell.length_c   1.000
_cell.angle_alpha   90.00
_cell.angle_beta   90.00
_cell.angle_gamma   90.00
#
_symmetry.space_group_name_H-M   'P 1'
#
loop_
_entity.id
_entity.type
_entity.pdbx_description
1 polymer ?
#
loop_
_entity_poly.entity_id
_entity_poly.type
_entity_poly.pdbx_seq_one_letter_code
_entity_poly.pdbx_strand_id
1 'polypeptide(L)'
;MRRVPARLHVLLAPKVRLGVVLRRGPSRQVASIGWDLRTDEFTLGQWLNGRIYERRSDLSPDGRRLIYFAMNGRWQDPTGGSWTAISRAPYLKADVLLGKGDCWHGGGLFTGPRTYWLNDGYGHRPMRASGEVRRDEDYRPAGSYGGECPHVYYNRLQRDGWTFREPETVFDKPLRHGWTLRKYAHAGPPGVGHGCYWDEHRLIAPDGTGTALLPACSWAEVDGDDIVYAAEGALYRVRLRAGGPQEARLLHDFTPMRFKAVAAPY
;
A
#
# COMPACT_ATOMS: atom_id res chain seq x y z
N MET A 1 -12.95 17.26 20.76
CA MET A 1 -12.89 16.77 19.36
C MET A 1 -12.33 15.36 19.35
N ARG A 2 -13.03 14.40 18.74
CA ARG A 2 -12.56 13.00 18.62
C ARG A 2 -11.37 12.98 17.65
N ARG A 3 -10.18 12.55 18.11
CA ARG A 3 -8.97 12.49 17.28
C ARG A 3 -9.16 11.39 16.24
N VAL A 4 -9.20 11.76 14.96
CA VAL A 4 -9.20 10.77 13.87
C VAL A 4 -7.78 10.22 13.75
N PRO A 5 -7.56 8.91 13.94
CA PRO A 5 -6.23 8.30 13.84
C PRO A 5 -5.66 8.46 12.43
N ALA A 6 -4.33 8.35 12.31
CA ALA A 6 -3.71 8.29 11.00
C ALA A 6 -4.12 7.00 10.28
N ARG A 7 -4.36 7.07 8.97
CA ARG A 7 -4.60 5.88 8.15
C ARG A 7 -3.26 5.31 7.74
N LEU A 8 -3.08 4.00 7.91
CA LEU A 8 -1.88 3.31 7.47
C LEU A 8 -2.23 2.38 6.32
N HIS A 9 -1.34 2.33 5.34
CA HIS A 9 -1.31 1.27 4.34
C HIS A 9 0.14 0.84 4.20
N VAL A 10 0.39 -0.47 4.15
CA VAL A 10 1.75 -0.97 4.03
C VAL A 10 1.93 -1.67 2.68
N LEU A 11 3.08 -1.41 2.06
CA LEU A 11 3.57 -2.10 0.88
C LEU A 11 4.69 -3.02 1.33
N LEU A 12 4.53 -4.34 1.20
CA LEU A 12 5.57 -5.31 1.51
C LEU A 12 6.29 -5.73 0.24
N ALA A 13 7.61 -5.90 0.32
CA ALA A 13 8.40 -6.39 -0.79
C ALA A 13 8.19 -7.91 -0.93
N PRO A 14 7.83 -8.43 -2.11
CA PRO A 14 7.46 -9.84 -2.24
C PRO A 14 8.63 -10.82 -2.07
N LYS A 15 9.90 -10.40 -2.18
CA LYS A 15 11.07 -11.30 -2.08
C LYS A 15 12.02 -11.01 -0.93
N VAL A 16 11.78 -9.95 -0.15
CA VAL A 16 12.63 -9.57 0.98
C VAL A 16 11.78 -9.09 2.16
N ARG A 17 12.32 -9.17 3.37
CA ARG A 17 11.64 -8.76 4.61
C ARG A 17 11.70 -7.25 4.84
N LEU A 18 11.30 -6.49 3.82
CA LEU A 18 11.24 -5.02 3.85
C LEU A 18 9.85 -4.54 3.46
N GLY A 19 9.44 -3.42 4.03
CA GLY A 19 8.18 -2.76 3.69
C GLY A 19 8.28 -1.24 3.72
N VAL A 20 7.27 -0.59 3.17
CA VAL A 20 7.04 0.84 3.29
C VAL A 20 5.65 1.07 3.87
N VAL A 21 5.61 1.71 5.03
CA VAL A 21 4.37 2.21 5.66
C VAL A 21 4.06 3.58 5.07
N LEU A 22 2.89 3.72 4.47
CA LEU A 22 2.30 4.98 4.06
C LEU A 22 1.34 5.44 5.15
N ARG A 23 1.77 6.44 5.93
CA ARG A 23 1.01 7.01 7.03
C ARG A 23 0.39 8.33 6.60
N ARG A 24 -0.95 8.40 6.54
CA ARG A 24 -1.71 9.58 6.12
C ARG A 24 -2.50 10.20 7.28
N GLY A 25 -2.37 11.51 7.47
CA GLY A 25 -3.19 12.29 8.42
C GLY A 25 -2.38 13.22 9.34
N PRO A 26 -2.92 14.34 9.87
CA PRO A 26 -4.17 14.99 9.45
C PRO A 26 -4.13 15.37 7.96
N SER A 27 -5.28 15.62 7.33
CA SER A 27 -5.48 15.61 5.87
C SER A 27 -4.39 16.33 5.05
N ARG A 28 -3.98 15.70 3.93
CA ARG A 28 -2.95 16.13 2.96
C ARG A 28 -1.48 16.03 3.43
N GLN A 29 -1.17 15.25 4.46
CA GLN A 29 0.21 14.88 4.75
C GLN A 29 0.36 13.36 4.75
N VAL A 30 1.32 12.88 3.97
CA VAL A 30 1.70 11.46 3.94
C VAL A 30 3.17 11.33 4.30
N ALA A 31 3.45 10.53 5.32
CA ALA A 31 4.80 10.06 5.61
C ALA A 31 5.01 8.70 4.96
N SER A 32 6.19 8.51 4.38
CA SER A 32 6.72 7.22 3.97
C SER A 32 7.74 6.78 5.00
N ILE A 33 7.58 5.57 5.53
CA ILE A 33 8.43 5.01 6.58
C ILE A 33 8.88 3.62 6.13
N GLY A 34 10.19 3.39 6.11
CA GLY A 34 10.75 2.07 5.88
C GLY A 34 10.53 1.18 7.09
N TRP A 35 10.25 -0.09 6.85
CA TRP A 35 10.06 -1.10 7.88
C TRP A 35 10.94 -2.31 7.56
N ASP A 36 11.83 -2.67 8.47
CA ASP A 36 12.50 -3.97 8.46
C ASP A 36 11.66 -4.98 9.24
N LEU A 37 11.10 -5.98 8.55
CA LEU A 37 10.20 -6.98 9.16
C LEU A 37 10.97 -7.99 10.02
N ARG A 38 12.30 -8.04 9.94
CA ARG A 38 13.13 -8.92 10.79
C ARG A 38 13.31 -8.36 12.18
N THR A 39 13.53 -7.07 12.29
CA THR A 39 13.84 -6.37 13.55
C THR A 39 12.66 -5.56 14.08
N ASP A 40 11.63 -5.33 13.25
CA ASP A 40 10.55 -4.37 13.50
C ASP A 40 11.05 -2.94 13.71
N GLU A 41 12.16 -2.59 13.06
CA GLU A 41 12.67 -1.23 13.04
C GLU A 41 11.97 -0.39 11.97
N PHE A 42 11.68 0.86 12.33
CA PHE A 42 10.98 1.82 11.49
C PHE A 42 11.86 3.05 11.25
N THR A 43 12.10 3.39 9.98
CA THR A 43 12.93 4.53 9.59
C THR A 43 12.13 5.53 8.77
N LEU A 44 12.06 6.78 9.23
CA LEU A 44 11.40 7.83 8.46
C LEU A 44 12.12 8.06 7.12
N GLY A 45 11.39 7.90 6.02
CA GLY A 45 11.86 8.25 4.68
C GLY A 45 11.60 9.72 4.40
N GLN A 46 10.42 10.03 3.88
CA GLN A 46 10.06 11.40 3.51
C GLN A 46 8.58 11.73 3.74
N TRP A 47 8.32 13.02 3.95
CA TRP A 47 6.97 13.56 3.98
C TRP A 47 6.60 14.19 2.64
N LEU A 48 5.37 13.96 2.21
CA LEU A 48 4.72 14.65 1.10
C LEU A 48 3.55 15.48 1.64
N ASN A 49 3.52 16.76 1.28
CA ASN A 49 2.31 17.59 1.40
C ASN A 49 1.43 17.36 0.17
N GLY A 50 0.46 16.47 0.30
CA GLY A 50 -0.40 15.98 -0.76
C GLY A 50 -1.05 14.66 -0.36
N ARG A 51 -1.41 13.88 -1.38
CA ARG A 51 -1.95 12.53 -1.26
C ARG A 51 -1.03 11.58 -2.01
N ILE A 52 -0.77 10.42 -1.43
CA ILE A 52 -0.33 9.23 -2.14
C ILE A 52 -1.56 8.32 -2.22
N TYR A 53 -1.82 7.75 -3.39
CA TYR A 53 -2.85 6.74 -3.59
C TYR A 53 -2.22 5.38 -3.36
N GLU A 54 -2.33 4.90 -2.14
CA GLU A 54 -1.71 3.67 -1.64
C GLU A 54 -2.11 2.41 -2.43
N ARG A 55 -3.34 2.40 -2.97
CA ARG A 55 -3.89 1.35 -3.84
C ARG A 55 -3.34 1.39 -5.27
N ARG A 56 -2.67 2.49 -5.66
CA ARG A 56 -1.99 2.70 -6.94
C ARG A 56 -0.47 2.81 -6.77
N SER A 57 0.07 2.14 -5.75
CA SER A 57 1.50 2.16 -5.41
C SER A 57 2.03 0.74 -5.33
N ASP A 58 3.33 0.54 -5.35
CA ASP A 58 3.93 -0.79 -5.21
C ASP A 58 5.40 -0.70 -4.78
N LEU A 59 5.89 -1.75 -4.14
CA LEU A 59 7.27 -1.86 -3.69
C LEU A 59 7.97 -2.94 -4.53
N SER A 60 9.17 -2.64 -5.02
CA SER A 60 9.90 -3.58 -5.87
C SER A 60 10.21 -4.88 -5.13
N PRO A 61 10.38 -6.01 -5.84
CA PRO A 61 10.66 -7.29 -5.22
C PRO A 61 11.85 -7.31 -4.25
N ASP A 62 12.87 -6.50 -4.52
CA ASP A 62 14.08 -6.34 -3.69
C ASP A 62 13.93 -5.25 -2.59
N GLY A 63 12.78 -4.61 -2.49
CA GLY A 63 12.47 -3.58 -1.49
C GLY A 63 13.16 -2.22 -1.72
N ARG A 64 13.85 -2.02 -2.84
CA ARG A 64 14.71 -0.83 -3.06
C ARG A 64 14.04 0.32 -3.82
N ARG A 65 12.93 0.07 -4.50
CA ARG A 65 12.24 1.05 -5.35
C ARG A 65 10.76 1.09 -5.00
N LEU A 66 10.21 2.29 -4.96
CA LEU A 66 8.80 2.54 -4.70
C LEU A 66 8.21 3.21 -5.94
N ILE A 67 7.14 2.64 -6.51
CA ILE A 67 6.29 3.31 -7.49
C ILE A 67 5.03 3.79 -6.79
N TYR A 68 4.62 5.03 -7.03
CA TYR A 68 3.43 5.58 -6.40
C TYR A 68 2.76 6.66 -7.25
N PHE A 69 1.43 6.70 -7.17
CA PHE A 69 0.63 7.81 -7.70
C PHE A 69 0.38 8.83 -6.60
N ALA A 70 0.60 10.11 -6.90
CA ALA A 70 0.42 11.20 -5.97
C ALA A 70 -0.30 12.41 -6.57
N MET A 71 -0.88 13.22 -5.69
CA MET A 71 -1.59 14.45 -6.06
C MET A 71 -1.40 15.50 -4.97
N ASN A 72 -1.10 16.74 -5.37
CA ASN A 72 -1.11 17.91 -4.48
C ASN A 72 -2.18 18.96 -4.88
N GLY A 73 -2.84 18.79 -6.03
CA GLY A 73 -3.89 19.69 -6.52
C GLY A 73 -3.38 21.04 -7.03
N ARG A 74 -2.06 21.19 -7.21
CA ARG A 74 -1.46 22.38 -7.82
C ARG A 74 -1.47 22.24 -9.33
N TRP A 75 -2.63 22.49 -9.94
CA TRP A 75 -2.87 22.23 -11.37
C TRP A 75 -2.00 23.06 -12.32
N GLN A 76 -1.43 24.16 -11.84
CA GLN A 76 -0.49 25.01 -12.59
C GLN A 76 0.97 24.52 -12.51
N ASP A 77 1.30 23.61 -11.59
CA ASP A 77 2.64 23.03 -11.53
C ASP A 77 2.92 22.21 -12.80
N PRO A 78 4.18 22.04 -13.22
CA PRO A 78 4.52 21.29 -14.43
C PRO A 78 3.96 19.85 -14.49
N THR A 79 3.72 19.22 -13.33
CA THR A 79 3.09 17.88 -13.25
C THR A 79 1.59 17.91 -13.55
N GLY A 80 0.97 19.09 -13.54
CA GLY A 80 -0.49 19.26 -13.58
C GLY A 80 -1.15 18.77 -12.30
N GLY A 81 -0.59 19.05 -11.12
CA GLY A 81 -1.21 18.72 -9.83
C GLY A 81 -1.25 17.24 -9.41
N SER A 82 -0.93 16.30 -10.31
CA SER A 82 -0.84 14.85 -10.05
C SER A 82 0.25 14.19 -10.89
N TRP A 83 0.80 13.06 -10.40
CA TRP A 83 1.91 12.37 -11.06
C TRP A 83 2.05 10.91 -10.61
N THR A 84 2.67 10.11 -11.48
CA THR A 84 3.29 8.84 -11.09
C THR A 84 4.79 9.06 -10.92
N ALA A 85 5.35 8.57 -9.82
CA ALA A 85 6.78 8.65 -9.56
C ALA A 85 7.35 7.28 -9.18
N ILE A 86 8.64 7.09 -9.50
CA ILE A 86 9.46 5.99 -8.99
C ILE A 86 10.61 6.58 -8.19
N SER A 87 10.75 6.17 -6.94
CA SER A 87 11.78 6.64 -6.01
C SER A 87 12.56 5.48 -5.40
N ARG A 88 13.59 5.78 -4.59
CA ARG A 88 14.30 4.80 -3.78
C ARG A 88 13.61 4.67 -2.43
N ALA A 89 13.16 3.48 -2.08
CA ALA A 89 12.46 3.27 -0.82
C ALA A 89 13.42 3.52 0.38
N PRO A 90 12.93 4.10 1.49
CA PRO A 90 11.56 4.57 1.73
C PRO A 90 11.32 6.04 1.35
N TYR A 91 12.19 6.67 0.56
CA TYR A 91 12.08 8.09 0.20
C TYR A 91 11.09 8.33 -0.96
N LEU A 92 10.68 9.58 -1.15
CA LEU A 92 9.74 10.04 -2.18
C LEU A 92 10.42 10.94 -3.23
N LYS A 93 11.73 11.15 -3.16
CA LYS A 93 12.45 11.86 -4.22
C LYS A 93 12.42 11.01 -5.49
N ALA A 94 11.68 11.48 -6.49
CA ALA A 94 11.39 10.76 -7.73
C ALA A 94 12.64 10.68 -8.62
N ASP A 95 13.17 9.48 -8.86
CA ASP A 95 14.17 9.21 -9.89
C ASP A 95 13.52 9.17 -11.29
N VAL A 96 12.27 8.71 -11.37
CA VAL A 96 11.39 8.84 -12.54
C VAL A 96 10.17 9.65 -12.15
N LEU A 97 9.78 10.64 -12.96
CA LEU A 97 8.61 11.48 -12.74
C LEU A 97 7.80 11.59 -14.03
N LEU A 98 6.51 11.23 -13.92
CA LEU A 98 5.54 11.24 -15.00
C LEU A 98 4.36 12.12 -14.57
N GLY A 99 4.26 13.34 -15.09
CA GLY A 99 3.13 14.24 -14.81
C GLY A 99 1.84 13.69 -15.42
N LYS A 100 0.70 13.83 -14.72
CA LYS A 100 -0.58 13.27 -15.18
C LYS A 100 -1.66 14.31 -15.50
N GLY A 101 -1.80 15.36 -14.69
CA GLY A 101 -2.83 16.40 -14.95
C GLY A 101 -4.24 16.10 -14.47
N ASP A 102 -4.55 14.84 -14.13
CA ASP A 102 -5.85 14.40 -13.61
C ASP A 102 -5.69 13.22 -12.63
N CYS A 103 -6.79 12.62 -12.14
CA CYS A 103 -6.76 11.45 -11.25
C CYS A 103 -7.27 10.15 -11.89
N TRP A 104 -7.40 10.10 -13.21
CA TRP A 104 -7.66 8.86 -13.94
C TRP A 104 -6.35 8.11 -14.14
N HIS A 105 -6.35 6.78 -14.03
CA HIS A 105 -5.14 5.97 -14.14
C HIS A 105 -4.03 6.36 -13.14
N GLY A 106 -2.77 6.14 -13.49
CA GLY A 106 -1.62 6.45 -12.64
C GLY A 106 -1.27 5.33 -11.66
N GLY A 107 -0.03 5.40 -11.20
CA GLY A 107 0.59 4.34 -10.43
C GLY A 107 1.08 3.20 -11.31
N GLY A 108 1.37 2.06 -10.69
CA GLY A 108 1.83 0.89 -11.43
C GLY A 108 2.30 -0.22 -10.51
N LEU A 109 2.87 -1.25 -11.13
CA LEU A 109 3.39 -2.44 -10.45
C LEU A 109 4.82 -2.68 -10.90
N PHE A 110 5.67 -3.16 -10.00
CA PHE A 110 6.95 -3.73 -10.41
C PHE A 110 6.74 -5.12 -11.01
N THR A 111 7.31 -5.32 -12.19
CA THR A 111 7.40 -6.62 -12.87
C THR A 111 8.73 -7.32 -12.58
N GLY A 112 9.68 -6.59 -11.97
CA GLY A 112 10.97 -7.07 -11.50
C GLY A 112 11.67 -6.03 -10.63
N PRO A 113 12.90 -6.28 -10.14
CA PRO A 113 13.62 -5.34 -9.26
C PRO A 113 13.86 -3.96 -9.88
N ARG A 114 13.99 -3.92 -11.22
CA ARG A 114 14.24 -2.70 -12.01
C ARG A 114 13.29 -2.54 -13.19
N THR A 115 12.22 -3.34 -13.25
CA THR A 115 11.22 -3.25 -14.32
C THR A 115 9.83 -3.01 -13.76
N TYR A 116 9.04 -2.20 -14.44
CA TYR A 116 7.72 -1.80 -13.96
C TYR A 116 6.70 -1.66 -15.07
N TRP A 117 5.46 -2.00 -14.77
CA TRP A 117 4.29 -1.66 -15.55
C TRP A 117 3.68 -0.35 -15.05
N LEU A 118 3.40 0.57 -15.97
CA LEU A 118 2.69 1.81 -15.69
C LEU A 118 1.20 1.61 -15.98
N ASN A 119 0.35 1.90 -15.01
CA ASN A 119 -1.09 2.06 -15.25
C ASN A 119 -1.32 3.38 -15.97
N ASP A 120 -0.98 3.42 -17.25
CA ASP A 120 -0.86 4.66 -18.01
C ASP A 120 -2.24 5.16 -18.44
N GLY A 121 -2.96 4.30 -19.18
CA GLY A 121 -4.23 4.62 -19.84
C GLY A 121 -4.04 5.67 -20.93
N TYR A 122 -3.75 6.91 -20.52
CA TYR A 122 -3.43 8.05 -21.37
C TYR A 122 -2.76 9.16 -20.55
N GLY A 123 -2.11 10.12 -21.23
CA GLY A 123 -1.83 11.45 -20.68
C GLY A 123 -0.65 11.56 -19.70
N HIS A 124 0.05 10.48 -19.36
CA HIS A 124 1.32 10.63 -18.64
C HIS A 124 2.36 11.31 -19.53
N ARG A 125 2.95 12.38 -19.02
CA ARG A 125 4.05 13.11 -19.68
C ARG A 125 5.36 12.82 -18.95
N PRO A 126 6.38 12.25 -19.61
CA PRO A 126 7.67 12.05 -18.98
C PRO A 126 8.33 13.40 -18.68
N MET A 127 8.69 13.62 -17.41
CA MET A 127 9.34 14.84 -16.93
C MET A 127 10.74 14.57 -16.39
N ARG A 128 10.95 13.36 -15.85
CA ARG A 128 12.24 12.86 -15.42
C ARG A 128 12.32 11.37 -15.73
N ALA A 129 13.44 10.94 -16.31
CA ALA A 129 13.74 9.54 -16.56
C ALA A 129 15.03 9.15 -15.82
N SER A 130 15.20 7.84 -15.61
CA SER A 130 16.39 7.26 -15.00
C SER A 130 16.69 5.91 -15.63
N GLY A 131 17.95 5.62 -15.95
CA GLY A 131 18.40 4.30 -16.41
C GLY A 131 18.39 3.23 -15.29
N GLU A 132 18.08 3.63 -14.05
CA GLU A 132 17.96 2.71 -12.92
C GLU A 132 16.73 1.78 -13.01
N VAL A 133 15.72 2.16 -13.78
CA VAL A 133 14.49 1.38 -13.97
C VAL A 133 14.02 1.46 -15.41
N ARG A 134 13.36 0.41 -15.89
CA ARG A 134 12.84 0.32 -17.26
C ARG A 134 11.35 -0.01 -17.24
N ARG A 135 10.57 0.67 -18.07
CA ARG A 135 9.17 0.30 -18.29
C ARG A 135 9.10 -1.06 -19.01
N ASP A 136 8.21 -1.90 -18.54
CA ASP A 136 7.85 -3.17 -19.14
C ASP A 136 6.61 -2.95 -20.01
N GLU A 137 6.82 -2.79 -21.32
CA GLU A 137 5.76 -2.47 -22.28
C GLU A 137 4.97 -3.71 -22.73
N ASP A 138 5.50 -4.90 -22.48
CA ASP A 138 4.89 -6.17 -22.84
C ASP A 138 4.05 -6.76 -21.70
N TYR A 139 4.33 -6.37 -20.45
CA TYR A 139 3.53 -6.80 -19.31
C TYR A 139 2.06 -6.41 -19.43
N ARG A 140 1.19 -7.39 -19.22
CA ARG A 140 -0.26 -7.21 -19.11
C ARG A 140 -0.70 -7.74 -17.75
N PRO A 141 -1.37 -6.93 -16.91
CA PRO A 141 -1.95 -7.42 -15.67
C PRO A 141 -2.94 -8.56 -15.96
N ALA A 142 -2.99 -9.58 -15.09
CA ALA A 142 -3.81 -10.76 -15.31
C ALA A 142 -5.32 -10.45 -15.30
N GLY A 143 -5.74 -9.51 -14.45
CA GLY A 143 -7.13 -9.09 -14.33
C GLY A 143 -7.38 -7.67 -14.85
N SER A 144 -8.59 -7.43 -15.37
CA SER A 144 -9.08 -6.11 -15.76
C SER A 144 -10.10 -5.61 -14.75
N TYR A 145 -9.79 -4.51 -14.07
CA TYR A 145 -10.62 -3.96 -12.98
C TYR A 145 -10.79 -2.44 -13.11
N GLY A 146 -10.98 -1.98 -14.35
CA GLY A 146 -11.09 -0.56 -14.70
C GLY A 146 -9.75 0.14 -14.83
N GLY A 147 -9.76 1.48 -14.75
CA GLY A 147 -8.54 2.30 -14.90
C GLY A 147 -7.91 2.76 -13.58
N GLU A 148 -8.59 2.59 -12.45
CA GLU A 148 -8.28 3.33 -11.22
C GLU A 148 -7.63 2.49 -10.10
N CYS A 149 -8.04 2.68 -8.85
CA CYS A 149 -7.51 1.99 -7.69
C CYS A 149 -7.66 0.46 -7.79
N PRO A 150 -8.81 -0.11 -8.18
CA PRO A 150 -8.97 -1.57 -8.22
C PRO A 150 -8.01 -2.25 -9.20
N HIS A 151 -7.73 -1.63 -10.36
CA HIS A 151 -6.88 -2.25 -11.38
C HIS A 151 -5.45 -2.46 -10.94
N VAL A 152 -4.83 -1.47 -10.30
CA VAL A 152 -3.50 -1.66 -9.71
C VAL A 152 -3.59 -2.53 -8.46
N TYR A 153 -4.58 -2.29 -7.61
CA TYR A 153 -4.65 -2.93 -6.30
C TYR A 153 -4.91 -4.43 -6.34
N TYR A 154 -5.89 -4.87 -7.13
CA TYR A 154 -6.29 -6.28 -7.18
C TYR A 154 -5.22 -7.12 -7.88
N ASN A 155 -4.65 -6.61 -8.97
CA ASN A 155 -3.51 -7.26 -9.61
C ASN A 155 -2.29 -7.34 -8.67
N ARG A 156 -2.03 -6.33 -7.83
CA ARG A 156 -1.00 -6.41 -6.78
C ARG A 156 -1.31 -7.51 -5.76
N LEU A 157 -2.53 -7.54 -5.24
CA LEU A 157 -2.96 -8.57 -4.28
C LEU A 157 -2.78 -9.98 -4.86
N GLN A 158 -3.24 -10.20 -6.11
CA GLN A 158 -3.12 -11.49 -6.79
C GLN A 158 -1.66 -11.89 -7.01
N ARG A 159 -0.80 -10.96 -7.44
CA ARG A 159 0.64 -11.17 -7.53
C ARG A 159 1.24 -11.57 -6.18
N ASP A 160 0.76 -10.96 -5.10
CA ASP A 160 1.27 -11.16 -3.74
C ASP A 160 0.59 -12.32 -3.00
N GLY A 161 -0.01 -13.26 -3.75
CA GLY A 161 -0.50 -14.54 -3.25
C GLY A 161 -1.93 -14.52 -2.69
N TRP A 162 -2.68 -13.45 -2.91
CA TRP A 162 -4.11 -13.41 -2.58
C TRP A 162 -4.94 -14.02 -3.72
N THR A 163 -5.90 -14.86 -3.37
CA THR A 163 -6.84 -15.47 -4.31
C THR A 163 -8.13 -14.65 -4.34
N PHE A 164 -8.44 -14.08 -5.50
CA PHE A 164 -9.69 -13.34 -5.73
C PHE A 164 -10.89 -14.30 -5.84
N ARG A 165 -12.02 -13.92 -5.24
CA ARG A 165 -13.30 -14.63 -5.32
C ARG A 165 -14.42 -13.66 -5.71
N GLU A 166 -15.42 -14.21 -6.39
CA GLU A 166 -16.67 -13.55 -6.79
C GLU A 166 -17.86 -14.40 -6.31
N PRO A 167 -19.08 -13.83 -6.16
CA PRO A 167 -19.51 -12.48 -6.53
C PRO A 167 -19.18 -11.39 -5.51
N GLU A 168 -18.91 -11.74 -4.25
CA GLU A 168 -18.43 -10.77 -3.26
C GLU A 168 -16.96 -10.47 -3.55
N THR A 169 -16.57 -9.22 -3.81
CA THR A 169 -15.17 -8.84 -4.08
C THR A 169 -14.26 -9.13 -2.87
N VAL A 170 -13.80 -10.38 -2.79
CA VAL A 170 -13.11 -10.94 -1.63
C VAL A 170 -11.77 -11.51 -2.07
N PHE A 171 -10.78 -11.38 -1.19
CA PHE A 171 -9.44 -11.91 -1.38
C PHE A 171 -9.09 -12.81 -0.19
N ASP A 172 -8.73 -14.06 -0.47
CA ASP A 172 -8.28 -15.02 0.53
C ASP A 172 -6.79 -15.26 0.42
N LYS A 173 -6.12 -15.33 1.57
CA LYS A 173 -4.72 -15.74 1.65
C LYS A 173 -4.58 -16.84 2.70
N PRO A 174 -4.10 -18.04 2.33
CA PRO A 174 -3.97 -19.14 3.27
C PRO A 174 -2.91 -18.82 4.32
N LEU A 175 -3.17 -19.28 5.54
CA LEU A 175 -2.29 -19.20 6.70
C LEU A 175 -1.96 -20.62 7.19
N ARG A 176 -1.04 -20.71 8.16
CA ARG A 176 -0.75 -21.99 8.82
C ARG A 176 -1.97 -22.54 9.56
N HIS A 177 -1.91 -23.83 9.85
CA HIS A 177 -2.92 -24.57 10.61
C HIS A 177 -4.33 -24.53 10.01
N GLY A 178 -4.46 -24.34 8.68
CA GLY A 178 -5.74 -24.32 7.99
C GLY A 178 -6.52 -23.01 8.09
N TRP A 179 -5.94 -21.99 8.72
CA TRP A 179 -6.56 -20.67 8.80
C TRP A 179 -6.50 -19.93 7.46
N THR A 180 -7.37 -18.96 7.27
CA THR A 180 -7.37 -18.07 6.10
C THR A 180 -7.52 -16.62 6.55
N LEU A 181 -6.63 -15.76 6.05
CA LEU A 181 -6.83 -14.31 6.14
C LEU A 181 -7.73 -13.90 4.97
N ARG A 182 -8.93 -13.42 5.30
CA ARG A 182 -9.90 -12.95 4.33
C ARG A 182 -9.96 -11.43 4.34
N LYS A 183 -9.92 -10.84 3.16
CA LYS A 183 -10.06 -9.40 2.91
C LYS A 183 -11.32 -9.16 2.07
N TYR A 184 -12.20 -8.31 2.55
CA TYR A 184 -13.35 -7.81 1.81
C TYR A 184 -12.97 -6.45 1.24
N ALA A 185 -12.93 -6.33 -0.10
CA ALA A 185 -12.61 -5.07 -0.76
C ALA A 185 -13.91 -4.36 -1.15
N HIS A 186 -14.18 -3.25 -0.50
CA HIS A 186 -15.44 -2.50 -0.66
C HIS A 186 -15.26 -1.31 -1.59
N ALA A 187 -16.32 -0.99 -2.34
CA ALA A 187 -16.44 0.21 -3.15
C ALA A 187 -17.80 0.88 -2.87
N GLY A 188 -17.78 2.17 -2.54
CA GLY A 188 -19.00 2.88 -2.16
C GLY A 188 -18.78 4.36 -1.88
N PRO A 189 -19.80 5.08 -1.38
CA PRO A 189 -19.65 6.47 -0.99
C PRO A 189 -18.65 6.61 0.18
N PRO A 190 -17.85 7.69 0.24
CA PRO A 190 -16.94 7.90 1.35
C PRO A 190 -17.72 8.16 2.66
N GLY A 191 -17.42 7.39 3.71
CA GLY A 191 -17.97 7.59 5.05
C GLY A 191 -16.92 8.04 6.08
N VAL A 192 -17.35 8.09 7.34
CA VAL A 192 -16.47 8.43 8.47
C VAL A 192 -15.36 7.40 8.57
N GLY A 193 -14.10 7.85 8.52
CA GLY A 193 -12.93 6.98 8.69
C GLY A 193 -12.43 6.28 7.43
N HIS A 194 -13.21 6.20 6.35
CA HIS A 194 -12.81 5.55 5.09
C HIS A 194 -12.90 6.49 3.88
N GLY A 195 -12.50 6.01 2.71
CA GLY A 195 -12.70 6.68 1.41
C GLY A 195 -13.70 5.89 0.56
N CYS A 196 -13.77 6.16 -0.74
CA CYS A 196 -14.63 5.37 -1.63
C CYS A 196 -14.21 3.90 -1.78
N TYR A 197 -12.97 3.58 -1.44
CA TYR A 197 -12.46 2.21 -1.33
C TYR A 197 -11.94 1.98 0.08
N TRP A 198 -12.33 0.87 0.70
CA TRP A 198 -11.83 0.42 2.00
C TRP A 198 -11.80 -1.10 2.07
N ASP A 199 -11.03 -1.61 3.03
CA ASP A 199 -10.95 -3.04 3.27
C ASP A 199 -11.49 -3.35 4.65
N GLU A 200 -12.06 -4.53 4.79
CA GLU A 200 -12.27 -5.19 6.07
C GLU A 200 -11.56 -6.54 6.07
N HIS A 201 -11.10 -6.97 7.24
CA HIS A 201 -10.34 -8.20 7.38
C HIS A 201 -10.98 -9.14 8.40
N ARG A 202 -11.07 -10.42 8.03
CA ARG A 202 -11.52 -11.49 8.91
C ARG A 202 -10.48 -12.59 8.93
N LEU A 203 -10.34 -13.21 10.09
CA LEU A 203 -9.60 -14.43 10.25
C LEU A 203 -10.60 -15.59 10.25
N ILE A 204 -10.45 -16.49 9.28
CA ILE A 204 -11.33 -17.64 9.08
C ILE A 204 -10.62 -18.88 9.63
N ALA A 205 -11.26 -19.53 10.59
CA ALA A 205 -10.79 -20.75 11.23
C ALA A 205 -10.91 -21.97 10.30
N PRO A 206 -10.20 -23.07 10.59
CA PRO A 206 -10.22 -24.28 9.76
C PRO A 206 -11.60 -24.93 9.62
N ASP A 207 -12.49 -24.72 10.60
CA ASP A 207 -13.88 -25.18 10.58
C ASP A 207 -14.82 -24.26 9.77
N GLY A 208 -14.28 -23.19 9.17
CA GLY A 208 -15.02 -22.21 8.40
C GLY A 208 -15.63 -21.07 9.21
N THR A 209 -15.54 -21.10 10.54
CA THR A 209 -16.01 -19.99 11.38
C THR A 209 -15.11 -18.77 11.19
N GLY A 210 -15.70 -17.59 11.05
CA GLY A 210 -14.96 -16.36 10.79
C GLY A 210 -15.11 -15.37 11.94
N THR A 211 -14.00 -14.83 12.42
CA THR A 211 -14.01 -13.71 13.37
C THR A 211 -13.39 -12.48 12.70
N ALA A 212 -13.95 -11.29 12.95
CA ALA A 212 -13.28 -10.06 12.55
C ALA A 212 -11.89 -10.03 13.20
N LEU A 213 -10.86 -9.74 12.40
CA LEU A 213 -9.65 -9.16 12.98
C LEU A 213 -10.08 -7.82 13.58
N LEU A 214 -9.61 -7.54 14.80
CA LEU A 214 -10.01 -6.43 15.69
C LEU A 214 -10.83 -5.30 15.02
N PRO A 215 -11.90 -4.79 15.66
CA PRO A 215 -12.95 -3.97 15.04
C PRO A 215 -12.56 -2.72 14.21
N ALA A 216 -11.29 -2.29 14.23
CA ALA A 216 -10.77 -1.11 13.51
C ALA A 216 -9.59 -1.43 12.56
N CYS A 217 -9.44 -2.68 12.14
CA CYS A 217 -8.40 -3.09 11.19
C CYS A 217 -8.62 -2.46 9.81
N SER A 218 -7.69 -1.60 9.38
CA SER A 218 -7.74 -0.89 8.10
C SER A 218 -6.85 -1.51 7.01
N TRP A 219 -5.92 -2.37 7.44
CA TRP A 219 -4.98 -3.11 6.59
C TRP A 219 -4.47 -4.32 7.37
N ALA A 220 -4.33 -5.46 6.71
CA ALA A 220 -3.67 -6.64 7.27
C ALA A 220 -3.01 -7.47 6.17
N GLU A 221 -1.95 -8.19 6.53
CA GLU A 221 -1.16 -9.06 5.67
C GLU A 221 -0.48 -10.17 6.48
N VAL A 222 -0.04 -11.21 5.78
CA VAL A 222 0.71 -12.35 6.33
C VAL A 222 2.22 -12.06 6.32
N ASP A 223 2.89 -12.31 7.45
CA ASP A 223 4.34 -12.27 7.60
C ASP A 223 4.83 -13.60 8.23
N GLY A 224 5.12 -14.58 7.37
CA GLY A 224 5.46 -15.93 7.81
C GLY A 224 4.31 -16.59 8.57
N ASP A 225 4.50 -16.81 9.86
CA ASP A 225 3.52 -17.45 10.76
C ASP A 225 2.67 -16.42 11.52
N ASP A 226 2.94 -15.14 11.28
CA ASP A 226 2.33 -14.02 11.94
C ASP A 226 1.35 -13.29 11.00
N ILE A 227 0.36 -12.65 11.59
CA ILE A 227 -0.48 -11.66 10.92
C ILE A 227 -0.01 -10.29 11.41
N VAL A 228 0.25 -9.39 10.47
CA VAL A 228 0.53 -7.99 10.76
C VAL A 228 -0.63 -7.14 10.29
N TYR A 229 -1.06 -6.18 11.10
CA TYR A 229 -2.21 -5.35 10.77
C TYR A 229 -2.11 -3.94 11.33
N ALA A 230 -2.86 -3.03 10.72
CA ALA A 230 -2.94 -1.64 11.10
C ALA A 230 -4.31 -1.32 11.72
N ALA A 231 -4.31 -0.76 12.91
CA ALA A 231 -5.49 -0.27 13.59
C ALA A 231 -5.16 1.03 14.35
N GLU A 232 -6.08 1.99 14.32
CA GLU A 232 -5.99 3.23 15.12
C GLU A 232 -4.66 4.00 14.96
N GLY A 233 -4.04 3.96 13.76
CA GLY A 233 -2.78 4.67 13.50
C GLY A 233 -1.51 3.96 13.98
N ALA A 234 -1.62 2.71 14.41
CA ALA A 234 -0.52 1.87 14.85
C ALA A 234 -0.46 0.54 14.07
N LEU A 235 0.73 -0.08 14.06
CA LEU A 235 0.95 -1.43 13.55
C LEU A 235 1.07 -2.42 14.70
N TYR A 236 0.49 -3.60 14.49
CA TYR A 236 0.47 -4.70 15.43
C TYR A 236 0.86 -6.00 14.74
N ARG A 237 1.33 -6.97 15.53
CA ARG A 237 1.60 -8.33 15.11
C ARG A 237 0.87 -9.32 16.02
N VAL A 238 0.29 -10.35 15.42
CA VAL A 238 -0.37 -11.46 16.11
C VAL A 238 0.25 -12.76 15.62
N ARG A 239 0.74 -13.58 16.55
CA ARG A 239 1.19 -14.94 16.23
C ARG A 239 -0.02 -15.84 16.07
N LEU A 240 -0.06 -16.58 14.97
CA LEU A 240 -1.08 -17.60 14.78
C LEU A 240 -0.56 -18.96 15.25
N ARG A 241 -1.36 -19.65 16.07
CA ARG A 241 -1.13 -21.03 16.51
C ARG A 241 -2.33 -21.89 16.10
N ALA A 242 -2.21 -23.21 16.25
CA ALA A 242 -3.31 -24.13 15.96
C ALA A 242 -4.60 -23.78 16.72
N GLY A 243 -4.48 -23.40 18.01
CA GLY A 243 -5.60 -22.97 18.84
C GLY A 243 -6.09 -21.54 18.60
N GLY A 244 -5.55 -20.83 17.60
CA GLY A 244 -5.99 -19.50 17.22
C GLY A 244 -4.96 -18.39 17.41
N PRO A 245 -5.37 -17.13 17.15
CA PRO A 245 -4.52 -15.96 17.30
C PRO A 245 -4.12 -15.74 18.75
N GLN A 246 -2.85 -15.45 18.99
CA GLN A 246 -2.34 -15.04 20.30
C GLN A 246 -2.61 -13.55 20.55
N GLU A 247 -2.21 -13.06 21.72
CA GLU A 247 -2.29 -11.64 22.06
C GLU A 247 -1.51 -10.78 21.04
N ALA A 248 -2.10 -9.64 20.67
CA ALA A 248 -1.52 -8.72 19.73
C ALA A 248 -0.40 -7.90 20.38
N ARG A 249 0.78 -7.92 19.76
CA ARG A 249 1.92 -7.08 20.14
C ARG A 249 1.93 -5.80 19.32
N LEU A 250 1.95 -4.65 19.97
CA LEU A 250 2.21 -3.36 19.32
C LEU A 250 3.63 -3.35 18.73
N LEU A 251 3.73 -3.06 17.44
CA LEU A 251 5.03 -2.86 16.76
C LEU A 251 5.44 -1.38 16.82
N HIS A 252 4.53 -0.48 16.45
CA HIS A 252 4.81 0.96 16.44
C HIS A 252 3.53 1.79 16.40
N ASP A 253 3.49 2.88 17.16
CA ASP A 253 2.42 3.89 17.09
C ASP A 253 2.89 5.10 16.26
N PHE A 254 2.26 5.33 15.11
CA PHE A 254 2.58 6.43 14.19
C PHE A 254 1.73 7.68 14.46
N THR A 255 0.84 7.63 15.44
CA THR A 255 -0.07 8.71 15.83
C THR A 255 0.65 9.97 16.35
N PRO A 256 1.78 9.86 17.10
CA PRO A 256 2.55 11.02 17.55
C PRO A 256 3.30 11.75 16.44
N MET A 257 3.49 11.12 15.26
CA MET A 257 4.27 11.73 14.18
C MET A 257 3.70 13.08 13.73
N ARG A 258 4.61 14.00 13.42
CA ARG A 258 4.35 15.33 12.84
C ARG A 258 5.23 15.50 11.62
N PHE A 259 4.79 16.36 10.69
CA PHE A 259 5.56 16.69 9.50
C PHE A 259 7.01 17.06 9.87
N LYS A 260 7.96 16.46 9.16
CA LYS A 260 9.38 16.79 9.24
C LYS A 260 9.91 16.94 7.82
N ALA A 261 10.52 18.08 7.52
CA ALA A 261 11.23 18.25 6.26
C ALA A 261 12.47 17.34 6.28
N VAL A 262 12.50 16.34 5.41
CA VAL A 262 13.63 15.41 5.29
C VAL A 262 14.07 15.39 3.82
N ALA A 263 15.35 15.69 3.57
CA ALA A 263 15.94 15.52 2.26
C ALA A 263 16.25 14.04 2.03
N ALA A 264 16.04 13.55 0.80
CA ALA A 264 16.51 12.22 0.45
C ALA A 264 18.05 12.26 0.30
N PRO A 265 18.77 11.21 0.70
CA PRO A 265 20.24 11.18 0.75
C PRO A 265 20.91 10.98 -0.62
N TYR A 266 20.16 11.11 -1.71
CA TYR A 266 20.57 10.95 -3.11
C TYR A 266 19.84 12.01 -3.93
#